data_AF-A0A316NAU2-F1
#
_entry.id   AF-A0A316NAU2-F1
#
_cell.length_a   1.000
_cell.length_b   1.000
_cell.length_c   1.000
_cell.angle_alpha   90.00
_cell.angle_beta   90.00
_cell.angle_gamma   90.00
#
_symmetry.space_group_name_H-M   'P 1'
#
loop_
_entity.id
_entity.type
_entity.pdbx_description
1 polymer ?
#
loop_
_entity_poly.entity_id
_entity_poly.type
_entity_poly.pdbx_seq_one_letter_code
_entity_poly.pdbx_strand_id
1 'polypeptide(L)'
;MLLPHCAAPARWYKASQKLKERAEWFQNARNTDCLTAEEQKEIVPEQGFEKTVEGESFSVTWKLLGVIDNPADVNLKVNLESAYEQEVQALLQACDAVRPEKVTLLTLYHDGALPAEFSLTAEPLSLSADGVQIYRYNPESGGLDYLIRGEVQGETLTFSVAEGGTYLIYNKSAEETLLTTLLESGAPEAEPEEPAASETSDTSSSESSTPEPSQPNTPAADLPDSPSSTPSVSPPSASGADGSESQSAPDAKKYCTIEIRCDTVANDLSKLKNPEIRPYIPSDGVILAKQQVEVYDGETVFDILKRVTRNKRIQLEFRNDKGYTGGVYIEGINHLYEFHGGDLSGWMYSVNGWFPNYGAAAYTVQDGDEILWCYTCDLGKDVGGYFE
;
A
#
# COMPACT_ATOMS: atom_id res chain seq x y z
N MET A 1 -42.42 -18.29 33.55
CA MET A 1 -41.50 -17.30 32.95
C MET A 1 -41.78 -17.25 31.46
N LEU A 2 -42.09 -16.06 30.92
CA LEU A 2 -42.16 -15.83 29.47
C LEU A 2 -40.86 -15.15 29.07
N LEU A 3 -40.14 -15.73 28.10
CA LEU A 3 -38.95 -15.08 27.51
C LEU A 3 -39.39 -14.10 26.40
N PRO A 4 -38.71 -12.96 26.20
CA PRO A 4 -39.13 -11.96 25.23
C PRO A 4 -38.86 -12.41 23.79
N HIS A 5 -39.79 -12.11 22.87
CA HIS A 5 -39.56 -12.30 21.43
C HIS A 5 -38.55 -11.28 20.88
N CYS A 6 -37.63 -11.74 20.03
CA CYS A 6 -36.59 -10.91 19.44
C CYS A 6 -37.13 -9.92 18.38
N ALA A 7 -36.93 -8.63 18.60
CA ALA A 7 -37.24 -7.55 17.65
C ALA A 7 -36.14 -7.32 16.58
N ALA A 8 -35.47 -8.39 16.14
CA ALA A 8 -34.33 -8.34 15.22
C ALA A 8 -34.65 -8.20 13.71
N PRO A 9 -35.72 -8.82 13.12
CA PRO A 9 -35.84 -8.97 11.67
C PRO A 9 -35.80 -7.68 10.85
N ALA A 10 -36.39 -6.59 11.36
CA ALA A 10 -36.56 -5.34 10.62
C ALA A 10 -35.26 -4.54 10.41
N ARG A 11 -34.22 -4.76 11.24
CA ARG A 11 -32.90 -4.12 11.04
C ARG A 11 -32.12 -4.82 9.92
N TRP A 12 -32.11 -6.16 9.93
CA TRP A 12 -31.38 -6.97 8.94
C TRP A 12 -31.97 -6.84 7.54
N TYR A 13 -33.29 -6.75 7.39
CA TYR A 13 -33.91 -6.49 6.09
C TYR A 13 -33.43 -5.16 5.46
N LYS A 14 -33.35 -4.07 6.25
CA LYS A 14 -32.86 -2.77 5.75
C LYS A 14 -31.37 -2.78 5.44
N ALA A 15 -30.56 -3.50 6.22
CA ALA A 15 -29.13 -3.68 5.92
C ALA A 15 -28.93 -4.52 4.64
N SER A 16 -29.70 -5.59 4.45
CA SER A 16 -29.66 -6.44 3.26
C SER A 16 -30.04 -5.69 1.98
N GLN A 17 -31.05 -4.83 2.01
CA GLN A 17 -31.39 -4.00 0.85
C GLN A 17 -30.27 -3.00 0.52
N LYS A 18 -29.70 -2.29 1.52
CA LYS A 18 -28.53 -1.42 1.31
C LYS A 18 -27.29 -2.17 0.77
N LEU A 19 -27.10 -3.42 1.17
CA LEU A 19 -26.03 -4.28 0.64
C LEU A 19 -26.29 -4.71 -0.81
N LYS A 20 -27.55 -4.99 -1.19
CA LYS A 20 -27.92 -5.26 -2.59
C LYS A 20 -27.75 -4.02 -3.46
N GLU A 21 -28.24 -2.87 -3.01
CA GLU A 21 -28.04 -1.57 -3.68
C GLU A 21 -26.55 -1.26 -3.87
N ARG A 22 -25.71 -1.53 -2.86
CA ARG A 22 -24.24 -1.40 -2.96
C ARG A 22 -23.57 -2.44 -3.85
N ALA A 23 -24.05 -3.69 -3.86
CA ALA A 23 -23.52 -4.74 -4.72
C ALA A 23 -23.90 -4.51 -6.19
N GLU A 24 -25.13 -4.07 -6.46
CA GLU A 24 -25.57 -3.61 -7.79
C GLU A 24 -24.80 -2.36 -8.21
N TRP A 25 -24.57 -1.40 -7.31
CA TRP A 25 -23.68 -0.26 -7.59
C TRP A 25 -22.27 -0.73 -7.94
N PHE A 26 -21.64 -1.62 -7.14
CA PHE A 26 -20.28 -2.11 -7.37
C PHE A 26 -20.15 -2.96 -8.64
N GLN A 27 -21.12 -3.83 -8.94
CA GLN A 27 -21.15 -4.64 -10.17
C GLN A 27 -21.33 -3.78 -11.43
N ASN A 28 -22.01 -2.64 -11.33
CA ASN A 28 -22.19 -1.68 -12.42
C ASN A 28 -21.13 -0.56 -12.42
N ALA A 29 -20.38 -0.39 -11.34
CA ALA A 29 -19.28 0.56 -11.21
C ALA A 29 -18.07 0.07 -12.01
N ARG A 30 -18.13 0.30 -13.32
CA ARG A 30 -16.90 0.51 -14.10
C ARG A 30 -16.18 1.69 -13.45
N ASN A 31 -14.86 1.60 -13.31
CA ASN A 31 -14.07 2.81 -13.15
C ASN A 31 -14.15 3.58 -14.48
N THR A 32 -15.13 4.48 -14.59
CA THR A 32 -15.29 5.37 -15.74
C THR A 32 -14.13 6.34 -15.82
N ASP A 33 -13.40 6.53 -14.71
CA ASP A 33 -12.30 7.46 -14.54
C ASP A 33 -10.98 6.73 -14.79
N CYS A 34 -10.91 6.08 -15.94
CA CYS A 34 -9.72 5.48 -16.52
C CYS A 34 -9.38 6.18 -17.85
N LEU A 35 -8.11 6.17 -18.23
CA LEU A 35 -7.63 6.37 -19.60
C LEU A 35 -6.80 5.14 -19.98
N THR A 36 -7.37 4.27 -20.81
CA THR A 36 -6.75 2.98 -21.16
C THR A 36 -5.57 3.14 -22.12
N ALA A 37 -4.67 2.14 -22.14
CA ALA A 37 -3.57 2.08 -23.10
C ALA A 37 -4.05 2.03 -24.57
N GLU A 38 -5.28 1.56 -24.83
CA GLU A 38 -5.94 1.61 -26.14
C GLU A 38 -6.38 3.02 -26.51
N GLU A 39 -7.14 3.70 -25.64
CA GLU A 39 -7.58 5.09 -25.86
C GLU A 39 -6.39 6.04 -26.04
N GLN A 40 -5.28 5.79 -25.35
CA GLN A 40 -4.03 6.55 -25.50
C GLN A 40 -3.44 6.52 -26.92
N LYS A 41 -3.63 5.42 -27.67
CA LYS A 41 -3.16 5.29 -29.05
C LYS A 41 -4.00 6.11 -30.04
N GLU A 42 -5.19 6.56 -29.63
CA GLU A 42 -6.08 7.40 -30.42
C GLU A 42 -5.89 8.91 -30.12
N ILE A 43 -5.11 9.27 -29.09
CA ILE A 43 -4.78 10.66 -28.76
C ILE A 43 -3.93 11.28 -29.88
N VAL A 44 -4.44 12.33 -30.50
CA VAL A 44 -3.66 13.16 -31.44
C VAL A 44 -2.83 14.16 -30.64
N PRO A 45 -1.48 14.17 -30.73
CA PRO A 45 -0.62 14.97 -29.84
C PRO A 45 -0.93 16.48 -29.77
N GLU A 46 -1.38 17.07 -30.87
CA GLU A 46 -1.76 18.50 -30.96
C GLU A 46 -3.14 18.80 -30.33
N GLN A 47 -4.02 17.80 -30.23
CA GLN A 47 -5.36 17.93 -29.64
C GLN A 47 -5.32 17.56 -28.15
N GLY A 48 -4.47 16.58 -27.80
CA GLY A 48 -4.32 16.08 -26.46
C GLY A 48 -5.51 15.23 -25.98
N PHE A 49 -5.54 15.04 -24.67
CA PHE A 49 -6.61 14.41 -23.93
C PHE A 49 -7.03 15.32 -22.78
N GLU A 50 -8.33 15.39 -22.50
CA GLU A 50 -8.89 16.18 -21.41
C GLU A 50 -10.10 15.44 -20.82
N LYS A 51 -10.13 15.27 -19.50
CA LYS A 51 -11.20 14.57 -18.80
C LYS A 51 -11.37 15.06 -17.37
N THR A 52 -12.55 15.57 -17.07
CA THR A 52 -12.96 15.95 -15.72
C THR A 52 -13.49 14.74 -14.95
N VAL A 53 -13.01 14.57 -13.73
CA VAL A 53 -13.43 13.56 -12.76
C VAL A 53 -14.04 14.28 -11.56
N GLU A 54 -15.26 13.88 -11.18
CA GLU A 54 -16.03 14.49 -10.10
C GLU A 54 -15.74 13.80 -8.76
N GLY A 55 -15.37 14.59 -7.75
CA GLY A 55 -15.34 14.20 -6.33
C GLY A 55 -16.62 14.59 -5.60
N GLU A 56 -16.66 14.45 -4.27
CA GLU A 56 -17.87 14.74 -3.48
C GLU A 56 -18.17 16.26 -3.36
N SER A 57 -17.12 17.10 -3.35
CA SER A 57 -17.21 18.56 -3.19
C SER A 57 -16.29 19.36 -4.11
N PHE A 58 -15.60 18.68 -5.03
CA PHE A 58 -14.58 19.23 -5.93
C PHE A 58 -14.54 18.39 -7.21
N SER A 59 -13.90 18.92 -8.26
CA SER A 59 -13.62 18.23 -9.52
C SER A 59 -12.13 18.34 -9.85
N VAL A 60 -11.60 17.40 -10.64
CA VAL A 60 -10.25 17.48 -11.22
C VAL A 60 -10.32 17.19 -12.71
N THR A 61 -9.92 18.17 -13.51
CA THR A 61 -9.68 17.99 -14.94
C THR A 61 -8.25 17.53 -15.16
N TRP A 62 -8.11 16.29 -15.64
CA TRP A 62 -6.86 15.73 -16.14
C TRP A 62 -6.66 16.18 -17.57
N LYS A 63 -5.48 16.74 -17.88
CA LYS A 63 -5.11 17.18 -19.22
C LYS A 63 -3.74 16.65 -19.61
N LEU A 64 -3.62 16.17 -20.83
CA LEU A 64 -2.38 15.71 -21.43
C LEU A 64 -2.23 16.29 -22.84
N LEU A 65 -1.04 16.76 -23.19
CA LEU A 65 -0.67 17.23 -24.52
C LEU A 65 0.68 16.61 -24.90
N GLY A 66 0.85 16.25 -26.18
CA GLY A 66 2.07 15.59 -26.67
C GLY A 66 1.92 14.11 -26.96
N VAL A 67 3.06 13.42 -27.09
CA VAL A 67 3.16 12.01 -27.49
C VAL A 67 3.31 11.13 -26.25
N ILE A 68 2.69 9.96 -26.26
CA ILE A 68 2.87 8.91 -25.23
C ILE A 68 3.70 7.78 -25.85
N ASP A 69 4.97 7.67 -25.46
CA ASP A 69 5.88 6.65 -26.00
C ASP A 69 5.61 5.24 -25.45
N ASN A 70 5.10 5.13 -24.21
CA ASN A 70 4.79 3.86 -23.55
C ASN A 70 3.38 3.88 -22.93
N PRO A 71 2.32 3.61 -23.71
CA PRO A 71 0.95 3.64 -23.22
C PRO A 71 0.66 2.57 -22.15
N ALA A 72 0.09 3.01 -21.01
CA ALA A 72 -0.28 2.16 -19.88
C ALA A 72 -1.54 2.70 -19.20
N ASP A 73 -2.44 1.82 -18.73
CA ASP A 73 -3.72 2.23 -18.13
C ASP A 73 -3.54 3.23 -16.98
N VAL A 74 -4.10 4.44 -17.12
CA VAL A 74 -4.06 5.49 -16.10
C VAL A 74 -5.35 5.50 -15.30
N ASN A 75 -5.25 5.41 -13.98
CA ASN A 75 -6.38 5.61 -13.08
C ASN A 75 -6.54 7.11 -12.75
N LEU A 76 -7.55 7.74 -13.34
CA LEU A 76 -7.85 9.17 -13.19
C LEU A 76 -8.65 9.48 -11.91
N LYS A 77 -9.04 8.45 -11.14
CA LYS A 77 -9.80 8.63 -9.91
C LYS A 77 -9.01 9.48 -8.90
N VAL A 78 -9.69 10.47 -8.33
CA VAL A 78 -9.16 11.40 -7.32
C VAL A 78 -9.99 11.37 -6.03
N ASN A 79 -9.42 11.80 -4.92
CA ASN A 79 -10.14 12.15 -3.68
C ASN A 79 -9.33 13.16 -2.85
N LEU A 80 -9.96 13.83 -1.87
CA LEU A 80 -9.26 14.66 -0.88
C LEU A 80 -8.85 13.88 0.39
N GLU A 81 -9.13 12.58 0.43
CA GLU A 81 -8.69 11.65 1.48
C GLU A 81 -7.41 10.91 1.03
N SER A 82 -6.60 10.42 1.97
CA SER A 82 -5.39 9.63 1.69
C SER A 82 -5.36 8.36 2.54
N ALA A 83 -4.76 7.29 2.00
CA ALA A 83 -4.41 6.11 2.78
C ALA A 83 -3.32 6.38 3.84
N TYR A 84 -2.55 7.46 3.68
CA TYR A 84 -1.44 7.88 4.53
C TYR A 84 -1.80 9.06 5.45
N GLU A 85 -3.09 9.30 5.72
CA GLU A 85 -3.55 10.47 6.46
C GLU A 85 -2.95 10.55 7.88
N GLN A 86 -2.70 9.42 8.54
CA GLN A 86 -2.10 9.37 9.88
C GLN A 86 -0.61 9.73 9.86
N GLU A 87 0.10 9.21 8.88
CA GLU A 87 1.53 9.42 8.65
C GLU A 87 1.80 10.87 8.23
N VAL A 88 1.00 11.39 7.28
CA VAL A 88 1.03 12.80 6.89
C VAL A 88 0.65 13.71 8.05
N GLN A 89 -0.36 13.37 8.85
CA GLN A 89 -0.71 14.16 10.03
C GLN A 89 0.42 14.17 11.07
N ALA A 90 1.10 13.04 11.30
CA ALA A 90 2.25 12.97 12.20
C ALA A 90 3.45 13.80 11.68
N LEU A 91 3.72 13.74 10.38
CA LEU A 91 4.76 14.54 9.70
C LEU A 91 4.48 16.05 9.84
N LEU A 92 3.23 16.47 9.66
CA LEU A 92 2.80 17.86 9.84
C LEU A 92 2.87 18.28 11.32
N GLN A 93 2.46 17.42 12.26
CA GLN A 93 2.55 17.68 13.69
C GLN A 93 3.98 17.77 14.23
N ALA A 94 4.94 17.07 13.60
CA ALA A 94 6.36 17.21 13.93
C ALA A 94 6.92 18.60 13.57
N CYS A 95 6.22 19.36 12.73
CA CYS A 95 6.55 20.73 12.36
C CYS A 95 5.57 21.74 12.96
N ASP A 96 5.87 22.25 14.16
CA ASP A 96 5.07 23.24 14.91
C ASP A 96 4.57 24.45 14.09
N ALA A 97 5.25 24.80 13.00
CA ALA A 97 4.88 25.90 12.11
C ALA A 97 3.86 25.53 11.01
N VAL A 98 3.76 24.24 10.63
CA VAL A 98 2.79 23.80 9.61
C VAL A 98 1.50 23.39 10.29
N ARG A 99 0.50 24.26 10.17
CA ARG A 99 -0.85 24.01 10.69
C ARG A 99 -1.58 22.98 9.82
N PRO A 100 -1.95 21.79 10.33
CA PRO A 100 -2.59 20.75 9.51
C PRO A 100 -3.89 21.22 8.87
N GLU A 101 -4.64 22.13 9.51
CA GLU A 101 -5.88 22.70 8.96
C GLU A 101 -5.69 23.63 7.76
N LYS A 102 -4.43 23.94 7.37
CA LYS A 102 -4.06 24.70 6.16
C LYS A 102 -3.53 23.82 5.03
N VAL A 103 -3.46 22.50 5.22
CA VAL A 103 -3.06 21.54 4.20
C VAL A 103 -4.31 20.87 3.63
N THR A 104 -4.48 20.93 2.31
CA THR A 104 -5.46 20.12 1.60
C THR A 104 -4.73 18.92 1.00
N LEU A 105 -5.22 17.72 1.23
CA LEU A 105 -4.72 16.53 0.53
C LEU A 105 -5.43 16.38 -0.80
N LEU A 106 -4.71 15.92 -1.83
CA LEU A 106 -5.26 15.49 -3.11
C LEU A 106 -4.59 14.17 -3.49
N THR A 107 -5.33 13.07 -3.41
CA THR A 107 -4.84 11.73 -3.75
C THR A 107 -5.28 11.36 -5.15
N LEU A 108 -4.30 11.05 -6.00
CA LEU A 108 -4.49 10.42 -7.30
C LEU A 108 -4.39 8.90 -7.10
N TYR A 109 -5.43 8.14 -7.41
CA TYR A 109 -5.46 6.68 -7.19
C TYR A 109 -4.71 5.89 -8.28
N HIS A 110 -3.86 6.55 -9.06
CA HIS A 110 -2.85 5.91 -9.89
C HIS A 110 -1.66 5.49 -9.01
N ASP A 111 -0.99 4.41 -9.40
CA ASP A 111 0.11 3.81 -8.65
C ASP A 111 1.41 3.96 -9.44
N GLY A 112 2.42 4.57 -8.83
CA GLY A 112 3.69 4.92 -9.48
C GLY A 112 3.57 5.90 -10.66
N ALA A 113 4.45 5.73 -11.65
CA ALA A 113 4.63 6.67 -12.75
C ALA A 113 3.47 6.69 -13.76
N LEU A 114 3.15 7.90 -14.22
CA LEU A 114 2.25 8.15 -15.34
C LEU A 114 3.00 7.95 -16.67
N PRO A 115 2.32 7.54 -17.76
CA PRO A 115 2.95 7.29 -19.05
C PRO A 115 3.41 8.58 -19.77
N ALA A 116 3.03 9.75 -19.25
CA ALA A 116 3.47 11.09 -19.64
C ALA A 116 3.17 12.08 -18.48
N GLU A 117 3.66 13.32 -18.57
CA GLU A 117 3.28 14.38 -17.62
C GLU A 117 1.84 14.86 -17.88
N PHE A 118 1.01 14.88 -16.83
CA PHE A 118 -0.36 15.41 -16.88
C PHE A 118 -0.43 16.76 -16.16
N SER A 119 -1.12 17.71 -16.77
CA SER A 119 -1.58 18.92 -16.10
C SER A 119 -2.91 18.61 -15.42
N LEU A 120 -3.01 18.83 -14.11
CA LEU A 120 -4.23 18.72 -13.33
C LEU A 120 -4.78 20.10 -13.04
N THR A 121 -6.08 20.29 -13.23
CA THR A 121 -6.82 21.50 -12.81
C THR A 121 -7.92 21.10 -11.83
N ALA A 122 -7.79 21.51 -10.56
CA ALA A 122 -8.68 21.14 -9.47
C ALA A 122 -9.53 22.33 -9.00
N GLU A 123 -10.85 22.16 -8.91
CA GLU A 123 -11.79 23.22 -8.48
C GLU A 123 -13.14 22.69 -7.94
N PRO A 124 -13.79 23.41 -7.00
CA PRO A 124 -13.24 24.51 -6.21
C PRO A 124 -12.32 23.97 -5.10
N LEU A 125 -11.21 24.65 -4.87
CA LEU A 125 -10.35 24.47 -3.70
C LEU A 125 -10.29 25.80 -2.92
N SER A 126 -10.37 25.72 -1.59
CA SER A 126 -10.35 26.89 -0.70
C SER A 126 -8.91 27.41 -0.51
N LEU A 127 -8.41 28.05 -1.56
CA LEU A 127 -7.04 28.52 -1.69
C LEU A 127 -6.96 30.04 -1.59
N SER A 128 -5.80 30.56 -1.17
CA SER A 128 -5.52 32.00 -1.23
C SER A 128 -4.63 32.32 -2.44
N ALA A 129 -4.73 33.56 -2.91
CA ALA A 129 -3.86 34.05 -3.98
C ALA A 129 -2.40 34.30 -3.53
N ASP A 130 -2.09 34.17 -2.22
CA ASP A 130 -0.77 34.44 -1.65
C ASP A 130 0.26 33.31 -1.91
N GLY A 131 -0.15 32.29 -2.68
CA GLY A 131 0.70 31.24 -3.22
C GLY A 131 0.44 29.87 -2.57
N VAL A 132 0.58 28.83 -3.39
CA VAL A 132 0.54 27.44 -2.94
C VAL A 132 1.92 26.80 -3.05
N GLN A 133 2.15 25.81 -2.18
CA GLN A 133 3.25 24.87 -2.32
C GLN A 133 2.66 23.48 -2.36
N ILE A 134 3.10 22.68 -3.34
CA ILE A 134 2.57 21.33 -3.56
C ILE A 134 3.73 20.34 -3.38
N TYR A 135 3.54 19.33 -2.55
CA TYR A 135 4.52 18.27 -2.33
C TYR A 135 3.85 16.92 -2.49
N ARG A 136 4.54 15.93 -3.06
CA ARG A 136 4.09 14.54 -2.98
C ARG A 136 4.57 13.94 -1.65
N TYR A 137 3.72 13.16 -0.99
CA TYR A 137 4.12 12.32 0.13
C TYR A 137 4.85 11.08 -0.37
N ASN A 138 6.01 10.78 0.21
CA ASN A 138 6.81 9.62 -0.12
C ASN A 138 6.63 8.54 0.97
N PRO A 139 5.96 7.41 0.68
CA PRO A 139 5.72 6.37 1.67
C PRO A 139 6.97 5.53 2.00
N GLU A 140 8.03 5.58 1.18
CA GLU A 140 9.29 4.86 1.42
C GLU A 140 10.18 5.60 2.42
N SER A 141 10.32 6.93 2.27
CA SER A 141 11.07 7.77 3.20
C SER A 141 10.24 8.26 4.39
N GLY A 142 8.91 8.21 4.28
CA GLY A 142 7.99 8.82 5.24
C GLY A 142 7.95 10.36 5.19
N GLY A 143 8.65 10.96 4.22
CA GLY A 143 8.81 12.41 4.07
C GLY A 143 8.03 12.99 2.89
N LEU A 144 8.50 14.15 2.41
CA LEU A 144 7.98 14.81 1.22
C LEU A 144 9.01 14.74 0.08
N ASP A 145 8.52 14.57 -1.14
CA ASP A 145 9.31 14.72 -2.37
C ASP A 145 9.43 16.20 -2.77
N TYR A 146 10.02 16.47 -3.93
CA TYR A 146 10.31 17.82 -4.43
C TYR A 146 9.07 18.74 -4.51
N LEU A 147 9.32 20.04 -4.33
CA LEU A 147 8.31 21.10 -4.45
C LEU A 147 7.82 21.23 -5.90
N ILE A 148 6.54 20.96 -6.11
CA ILE A 148 5.81 21.23 -7.34
C ILE A 148 5.22 22.64 -7.26
N ARG A 149 5.33 23.39 -8.37
CA ARG A 149 4.71 24.71 -8.52
C ARG A 149 3.33 24.56 -9.15
N GLY A 150 2.34 25.24 -8.57
CA GLY A 150 1.00 25.34 -9.12
C GLY A 150 0.58 26.80 -9.30
N GLU A 151 -0.31 27.04 -10.25
CA GLU A 151 -0.92 28.33 -10.56
C GLU A 151 -2.33 28.38 -9.96
N VAL A 152 -2.64 29.44 -9.20
CA VAL A 152 -3.96 29.65 -8.58
C VAL A 152 -4.69 30.78 -9.30
N GLN A 153 -5.92 30.50 -9.74
CA GLN A 153 -6.80 31.50 -10.33
C GLN A 153 -8.19 31.40 -9.69
N GLY A 154 -8.45 32.24 -8.69
CA GLY A 154 -9.68 32.15 -7.91
C GLY A 154 -9.67 30.92 -7.00
N GLU A 155 -10.67 30.05 -7.13
CA GLU A 155 -10.77 28.77 -6.42
C GLU A 155 -10.20 27.59 -7.24
N THR A 156 -9.59 27.87 -8.39
CA THR A 156 -9.02 26.88 -9.31
C THR A 156 -7.50 26.78 -9.12
N LEU A 157 -6.98 25.57 -8.99
CA LEU A 157 -5.54 25.27 -8.92
C LEU A 157 -5.11 24.44 -10.13
N THR A 158 -4.06 24.85 -10.84
CA THR A 158 -3.45 24.05 -11.91
C THR A 158 -2.00 23.69 -11.61
N PHE A 159 -1.59 22.43 -11.80
CA PHE A 159 -0.21 21.97 -11.60
C PHE A 159 0.10 20.69 -12.41
N SER A 160 1.37 20.44 -12.71
CA SER A 160 1.82 19.23 -13.40
C SER A 160 2.14 18.08 -12.44
N VAL A 161 1.87 16.85 -12.87
CA VAL A 161 2.28 15.60 -12.20
C VAL A 161 2.83 14.59 -13.20
N ALA A 162 3.85 13.84 -12.79
CA ALA A 162 4.42 12.71 -13.55
C ALA A 162 4.13 11.35 -12.92
N GLU A 163 3.50 11.31 -11.75
CA GLU A 163 3.22 10.10 -10.97
C GLU A 163 1.88 10.22 -10.24
N GLY A 164 1.37 9.10 -9.70
CA GLY A 164 0.20 9.08 -8.83
C GLY A 164 0.55 9.40 -7.36
N GLY A 165 -0.33 8.98 -6.43
CA GLY A 165 -0.11 9.10 -4.99
C GLY A 165 -0.77 10.32 -4.34
N THR A 166 -0.33 10.66 -3.12
CA THR A 166 -0.92 11.72 -2.29
C THR A 166 -0.11 13.01 -2.38
N TYR A 167 -0.78 14.10 -2.74
CA TYR A 167 -0.22 15.44 -2.82
C TYR A 167 -0.74 16.31 -1.67
N LEU A 168 0.17 16.99 -0.99
CA LEU A 168 -0.11 17.99 0.04
C LEU A 168 -0.10 19.38 -0.62
N ILE A 169 -1.26 20.02 -0.68
CA ILE A 169 -1.42 21.39 -1.16
C ILE A 169 -1.44 22.30 0.08
N TYR A 170 -0.34 23.01 0.31
CA TYR A 170 -0.20 23.96 1.40
C TYR A 170 -0.50 25.39 0.93
N ASN A 171 -1.46 26.04 1.60
CA ASN A 171 -1.87 27.41 1.31
C ASN A 171 -1.00 28.40 2.11
N LYS A 172 -0.01 29.01 1.45
CA LYS A 172 1.08 29.75 2.09
C LYS A 172 0.64 31.17 2.45
N SER A 173 0.40 31.39 3.74
CA SER A 173 0.53 32.73 4.34
C SER A 173 1.89 32.81 5.02
N ALA A 174 2.89 33.21 4.23
CA ALA A 174 4.27 33.55 4.60
C ALA A 174 4.97 32.71 5.69
N GLU A 175 5.68 31.65 5.29
CA GLU A 175 7.00 31.30 5.84
C GLU A 175 7.73 30.40 4.84
N GLU A 176 8.97 30.75 4.47
CA GLU A 176 9.67 30.17 3.29
C GLU A 176 10.76 29.16 3.68
N THR A 177 11.00 28.98 4.98
CA THR A 177 12.21 28.36 5.53
C THR A 177 12.00 26.92 6.06
N LEU A 178 10.75 26.51 6.31
CA LEU A 178 10.44 25.35 7.17
C LEU A 178 10.23 24.04 6.42
N LEU A 179 9.72 24.08 5.18
CA LEU A 179 9.55 22.88 4.37
C LEU A 179 10.88 22.35 3.82
N THR A 180 11.91 23.19 3.74
CA THR A 180 13.29 22.75 3.44
C THR A 180 13.78 21.73 4.46
N THR A 181 13.52 21.96 5.75
CA THR A 181 13.90 21.04 6.84
C THR A 181 13.16 19.68 6.77
N LEU A 182 11.91 19.67 6.30
CA LEU A 182 11.15 18.43 6.06
C LEU A 182 11.71 17.61 4.89
N LEU A 183 12.23 18.27 3.85
CA LEU A 183 12.90 17.62 2.73
C LEU A 183 14.27 17.05 3.15
N GLU A 184 15.02 17.78 3.97
CA GLU A 184 16.35 17.39 4.46
C GLU A 184 16.31 16.18 5.41
N SER A 185 15.23 16.00 6.18
CA SER A 185 15.09 14.86 7.10
C SER A 185 14.86 13.48 6.44
N GLY A 186 14.73 13.42 5.10
CA GLY A 186 14.35 12.22 4.34
C GLY A 186 15.36 11.71 3.31
N ALA A 187 16.54 12.31 3.17
CA ALA A 187 17.52 11.95 2.14
C ALA A 187 18.86 11.44 2.74
N PRO A 188 19.48 10.38 2.19
CA PRO A 188 20.85 10.03 2.54
C PRO A 188 21.82 11.09 1.98
N GLU A 189 22.73 11.54 2.84
CA GLU A 189 23.66 12.64 2.57
C GLU A 189 24.66 12.29 1.46
N ALA A 190 24.52 12.95 0.31
CA ALA A 190 25.55 13.01 -0.73
C ALA A 190 26.30 14.34 -0.59
N GLU A 191 27.51 14.29 -0.03
CA GLU A 191 28.35 15.47 0.20
C GLU A 191 28.63 16.26 -1.09
N PRO A 192 28.43 17.59 -1.10
CA PRO A 192 29.14 18.49 -1.99
C PRO A 192 30.45 18.94 -1.30
N GLU A 193 31.60 18.54 -1.84
CA GLU A 193 32.88 19.17 -1.47
C GLU A 193 32.86 20.67 -1.85
N GLU A 194 33.09 21.57 -0.89
CA GLU A 194 33.68 22.88 -1.16
C GLU A 194 34.66 23.32 -0.05
N PRO A 195 35.65 24.17 -0.38
CA PRO A 195 36.91 24.24 0.36
C PRO A 195 36.92 25.19 1.57
N ALA A 196 37.85 24.91 2.49
CA ALA A 196 38.04 25.64 3.74
C ALA A 196 38.57 27.08 3.58
N ALA A 197 38.07 27.97 4.44
CA ALA A 197 38.79 29.18 4.90
C ALA A 197 38.39 29.54 6.34
N SER A 198 39.36 30.04 7.12
CA SER A 198 39.26 30.44 8.54
C SER A 198 38.64 31.83 8.71
N GLU A 199 38.09 32.25 9.87
CA GLU A 199 38.84 32.62 11.09
C GLU A 199 37.96 32.78 12.37
N THR A 200 38.64 32.54 13.50
CA THR A 200 38.43 32.99 14.90
C THR A 200 37.42 34.13 15.18
N SER A 201 36.69 34.20 16.30
CA SER A 201 37.21 34.24 17.69
C SER A 201 36.09 34.39 18.76
N ASP A 202 36.31 33.85 19.97
CA ASP A 202 35.97 34.42 21.31
C ASP A 202 34.50 34.77 21.71
N THR A 203 34.05 34.69 22.98
CA THR A 203 34.53 34.02 24.22
C THR A 203 33.44 34.13 25.31
N SER A 204 33.49 33.28 26.36
CA SER A 204 32.79 33.41 27.66
C SER A 204 31.25 33.21 27.74
N SER A 205 30.66 32.72 28.84
CA SER A 205 31.19 32.05 30.06
C SER A 205 30.05 31.50 30.93
N SER A 206 30.33 30.44 31.70
CA SER A 206 29.69 30.08 32.99
C SER A 206 28.20 29.66 33.00
N GLU A 207 27.71 28.78 33.88
CA GLU A 207 28.33 28.16 35.07
C GLU A 207 27.78 26.77 35.43
N SER A 208 28.66 25.95 36.02
CA SER A 208 28.46 24.79 36.92
C SER A 208 27.10 24.74 37.68
N SER A 209 26.49 23.58 37.99
CA SER A 209 27.08 22.57 38.91
C SER A 209 26.35 21.22 38.99
N THR A 210 27.12 20.14 39.14
CA THR A 210 26.71 18.82 39.67
C THR A 210 26.75 18.82 41.22
N PRO A 211 26.14 17.86 41.95
CA PRO A 211 26.82 16.57 42.15
C PRO A 211 25.93 15.31 42.23
N GLU A 212 26.58 14.17 41.98
CA GLU A 212 26.25 12.79 42.36
C GLU A 212 26.33 12.59 43.92
N PRO A 213 26.25 11.38 44.57
CA PRO A 213 26.35 10.00 44.04
C PRO A 213 25.38 8.93 44.60
N SER A 214 25.50 7.70 44.06
CA SER A 214 25.60 6.40 44.81
C SER A 214 24.64 5.26 44.39
N GLN A 215 25.23 4.15 43.91
CA GLN A 215 24.73 2.75 43.97
C GLN A 215 24.95 2.18 45.42
N PRO A 216 24.95 0.85 45.75
CA PRO A 216 24.62 -0.37 44.98
C PRO A 216 23.83 -1.48 45.73
N ASN A 217 23.41 -2.55 45.03
CA ASN A 217 23.87 -3.95 45.25
C ASN A 217 22.96 -5.06 44.69
N THR A 218 23.59 -6.09 44.12
CA THR A 218 23.05 -7.44 43.85
C THR A 218 23.15 -8.32 45.12
N PRO A 219 22.52 -9.51 45.15
CA PRO A 219 23.34 -10.72 45.07
C PRO A 219 22.71 -11.87 44.25
N ALA A 220 23.50 -12.90 43.94
CA ALA A 220 23.16 -14.04 43.08
C ALA A 220 23.37 -15.42 43.77
N ALA A 221 22.63 -16.45 43.31
CA ALA A 221 22.84 -17.91 43.41
C ALA A 221 21.53 -18.60 42.91
N ASP A 222 21.46 -19.79 42.30
CA ASP A 222 22.49 -20.78 41.90
C ASP A 222 22.01 -21.62 40.67
N LEU A 223 22.90 -22.46 40.14
CA LEU A 223 22.81 -23.30 38.91
C LEU A 223 21.94 -24.58 39.07
N PRO A 224 21.79 -25.52 38.07
CA PRO A 224 22.35 -25.63 36.69
C PRO A 224 21.21 -25.70 35.61
N ASP A 225 21.32 -26.21 34.36
CA ASP A 225 22.33 -27.00 33.61
C ASP A 225 22.24 -26.79 32.06
N SER A 226 22.70 -27.75 31.24
CA SER A 226 22.76 -27.76 29.76
C SER A 226 22.31 -29.11 29.14
N PRO A 227 22.30 -29.36 27.80
CA PRO A 227 22.79 -28.53 26.69
C PRO A 227 21.82 -28.30 25.51
N SER A 228 22.14 -27.29 24.68
CA SER A 228 21.64 -27.14 23.31
C SER A 228 22.51 -27.94 22.32
N SER A 229 21.96 -28.35 21.18
CA SER A 229 22.70 -28.98 20.08
C SER A 229 22.15 -28.54 18.72
N THR A 230 22.80 -27.56 18.10
CA THR A 230 22.65 -27.25 16.67
C THR A 230 23.85 -27.79 15.88
N PRO A 231 23.66 -28.22 14.62
CA PRO A 231 24.72 -28.26 13.63
C PRO A 231 24.55 -27.10 12.64
N SER A 232 25.45 -26.11 12.73
CA SER A 232 25.65 -25.13 11.66
C SER A 232 26.66 -25.68 10.64
N VAL A 233 26.42 -25.47 9.35
CA VAL A 233 27.38 -25.78 8.29
C VAL A 233 27.52 -24.56 7.38
N SER A 234 28.71 -23.97 7.37
CA SER A 234 29.11 -22.92 6.43
C SER A 234 30.00 -23.50 5.32
N PRO A 235 29.90 -23.01 4.07
CA PRO A 235 30.83 -23.38 3.00
C PRO A 235 32.15 -22.58 3.07
N PRO A 236 33.26 -23.10 2.52
CA PRO A 236 34.54 -22.38 2.48
C PRO A 236 34.63 -21.41 1.29
N SER A 237 35.38 -20.33 1.50
CA SER A 237 35.67 -19.29 0.49
C SER A 237 37.04 -19.48 -0.15
N ALA A 238 37.20 -19.09 -1.42
CA ALA A 238 38.49 -18.89 -2.08
C ALA A 238 38.40 -17.74 -3.10
N SER A 239 39.39 -16.85 -3.09
CA SER A 239 39.37 -15.56 -3.77
C SER A 239 40.01 -15.59 -5.17
N GLY A 240 39.55 -14.69 -6.04
CA GLY A 240 40.21 -14.32 -7.30
C GLY A 240 39.64 -12.99 -7.80
N ALA A 241 40.48 -11.97 -7.88
CA ALA A 241 40.10 -10.64 -8.35
C ALA A 241 40.66 -10.38 -9.75
N ASP A 242 39.82 -9.86 -10.65
CA ASP A 242 40.24 -8.95 -11.72
C ASP A 242 39.07 -8.03 -12.10
N GLY A 243 39.37 -6.84 -12.59
CA GLY A 243 38.38 -5.82 -12.90
C GLY A 243 37.75 -6.00 -14.29
N SER A 244 36.42 -5.91 -14.37
CA SER A 244 35.73 -5.63 -15.62
C SER A 244 34.53 -4.75 -15.35
N GLU A 245 34.48 -3.59 -16.00
CA GLU A 245 33.27 -2.79 -16.12
C GLU A 245 32.21 -3.66 -16.83
N SER A 246 31.19 -4.10 -16.11
CA SER A 246 30.09 -4.86 -16.71
C SER A 246 28.96 -3.90 -17.02
N GLN A 247 28.77 -3.61 -18.30
CA GLN A 247 27.56 -2.99 -18.81
C GLN A 247 26.36 -3.82 -18.36
N SER A 248 25.40 -3.21 -17.67
CA SER A 248 24.19 -3.90 -17.23
C SER A 248 23.36 -4.31 -18.43
N ALA A 249 23.11 -5.62 -18.56
CA ALA A 249 22.05 -6.12 -19.42
C ALA A 249 20.69 -5.61 -18.89
N PRO A 250 19.66 -5.46 -19.75
CA PRO A 250 18.31 -5.18 -19.27
C PRO A 250 17.88 -6.28 -18.30
N ASP A 251 17.25 -5.91 -17.19
CA ASP A 251 16.94 -6.83 -16.11
C ASP A 251 15.98 -7.93 -16.58
N ALA A 252 16.20 -9.15 -16.10
CA ALA A 252 15.45 -10.32 -16.56
C ALA A 252 14.07 -10.35 -15.88
N LYS A 253 13.00 -10.37 -16.67
CA LYS A 253 11.63 -10.51 -16.17
C LYS A 253 11.51 -11.75 -15.27
N LYS A 254 11.01 -11.55 -14.04
CA LYS A 254 10.76 -12.57 -13.04
C LYS A 254 9.32 -13.07 -13.14
N TYR A 255 9.08 -14.33 -12.81
CA TYR A 255 7.76 -14.96 -12.90
C TYR A 255 7.50 -15.89 -11.73
N CYS A 256 6.28 -15.84 -11.18
CA CYS A 256 5.77 -16.84 -10.23
C CYS A 256 4.57 -17.59 -10.84
N THR A 257 4.04 -18.57 -10.12
CA THR A 257 2.73 -19.14 -10.39
C THR A 257 1.78 -18.91 -9.22
N ILE A 258 0.49 -18.73 -9.49
CA ILE A 258 -0.54 -18.60 -8.46
C ILE A 258 -1.76 -19.49 -8.77
N GLU A 259 -2.28 -20.13 -7.72
CA GLU A 259 -3.53 -20.90 -7.71
C GLU A 259 -4.39 -20.50 -6.49
N ILE A 260 -5.72 -20.54 -6.62
CA ILE A 260 -6.67 -20.29 -5.51
C ILE A 260 -7.69 -21.43 -5.46
N ARG A 261 -7.76 -22.15 -4.33
CA ARG A 261 -8.59 -23.33 -4.14
C ARG A 261 -9.45 -23.30 -2.87
N CYS A 262 -10.57 -24.02 -2.87
CA CYS A 262 -11.49 -24.19 -1.73
C CYS A 262 -11.95 -25.65 -1.55
N ASP A 263 -11.07 -26.62 -1.85
CA ASP A 263 -11.37 -28.06 -1.87
C ASP A 263 -12.02 -28.58 -0.58
N THR A 264 -11.63 -28.06 0.58
CA THR A 264 -12.13 -28.48 1.90
C THR A 264 -13.63 -28.29 2.07
N VAL A 265 -14.19 -27.28 1.39
CA VAL A 265 -15.61 -26.91 1.35
C VAL A 265 -16.30 -27.47 0.11
N ALA A 266 -15.63 -27.46 -1.06
CA ALA A 266 -16.17 -28.03 -2.29
C ALA A 266 -16.46 -29.54 -2.15
N ASN A 267 -15.57 -30.28 -1.48
CA ASN A 267 -15.76 -31.71 -1.19
C ASN A 267 -16.80 -31.98 -0.08
N ASP A 268 -17.13 -30.98 0.76
CA ASP A 268 -18.10 -31.12 1.85
C ASP A 268 -18.87 -29.82 2.12
N LEU A 269 -19.89 -29.56 1.31
CA LEU A 269 -20.81 -28.42 1.44
C LEU A 269 -21.68 -28.45 2.72
N SER A 270 -21.55 -29.47 3.58
CA SER A 270 -22.20 -29.50 4.90
C SER A 270 -21.47 -28.64 5.94
N LYS A 271 -20.17 -28.37 5.73
CA LYS A 271 -19.37 -27.45 6.56
C LYS A 271 -19.81 -25.98 6.47
N LEU A 272 -20.52 -25.61 5.39
CA LEU A 272 -21.01 -24.25 5.19
C LEU A 272 -22.11 -23.87 6.18
N LYS A 273 -21.79 -22.94 7.09
CA LYS A 273 -22.77 -22.32 7.99
C LYS A 273 -23.82 -21.51 7.23
N ASN A 274 -23.43 -20.84 6.15
CA ASN A 274 -24.34 -20.08 5.29
C ASN A 274 -24.56 -20.81 3.94
N PRO A 275 -25.74 -21.41 3.69
CA PRO A 275 -26.01 -22.09 2.43
C PRO A 275 -26.21 -21.12 1.24
N GLU A 276 -26.41 -19.82 1.47
CA GLU A 276 -26.63 -18.83 0.41
C GLU A 276 -25.38 -18.57 -0.43
N ILE A 277 -24.16 -18.86 0.08
CA ILE A 277 -22.91 -18.66 -0.66
C ILE A 277 -22.59 -19.81 -1.64
N ARG A 278 -23.35 -20.92 -1.61
CA ARG A 278 -23.11 -22.10 -2.46
C ARG A 278 -22.94 -21.82 -3.95
N PRO A 279 -23.63 -20.84 -4.59
CA PRO A 279 -23.38 -20.49 -5.99
C PRO A 279 -21.97 -19.98 -6.30
N TYR A 280 -21.20 -19.57 -5.29
CA TYR A 280 -19.83 -19.08 -5.41
C TYR A 280 -18.77 -20.13 -5.05
N ILE A 281 -19.17 -21.38 -4.79
CA ILE A 281 -18.25 -22.49 -4.52
C ILE A 281 -18.12 -23.38 -5.77
N PRO A 282 -16.99 -23.36 -6.49
CA PRO A 282 -16.74 -24.27 -7.61
C PRO A 282 -16.78 -25.73 -7.14
N SER A 283 -17.44 -26.59 -7.92
CA SER A 283 -17.59 -28.01 -7.57
C SER A 283 -16.30 -28.82 -7.61
N ASP A 284 -15.28 -28.32 -8.31
CA ASP A 284 -13.93 -28.85 -8.39
C ASP A 284 -12.94 -28.15 -7.43
N GLY A 285 -13.43 -27.23 -6.61
CA GLY A 285 -12.65 -26.43 -5.67
C GLY A 285 -11.85 -25.29 -6.31
N VAL A 286 -11.81 -25.13 -7.63
CA VAL A 286 -10.90 -24.20 -8.31
C VAL A 286 -11.53 -22.81 -8.49
N ILE A 287 -11.13 -21.86 -7.66
CA ILE A 287 -11.52 -20.43 -7.79
C ILE A 287 -10.63 -19.74 -8.83
N LEU A 288 -9.33 -20.07 -8.84
CA LEU A 288 -8.38 -19.66 -9.86
C LEU A 288 -7.47 -20.84 -10.19
N ALA A 289 -7.50 -21.29 -11.44
CA ALA A 289 -6.58 -22.32 -11.92
C ALA A 289 -5.14 -21.81 -11.95
N LYS A 290 -4.18 -22.69 -11.66
CA LYS A 290 -2.74 -22.37 -11.64
C LYS A 290 -2.31 -21.69 -12.94
N GLN A 291 -1.79 -20.47 -12.83
CA GLN A 291 -1.31 -19.67 -13.94
C GLN A 291 0.00 -18.96 -13.61
N GLN A 292 0.81 -18.69 -14.63
CA GLN A 292 2.03 -17.89 -14.49
C GLN A 292 1.68 -16.40 -14.42
N VAL A 293 2.42 -15.65 -13.61
CA VAL A 293 2.26 -14.20 -13.41
C VAL A 293 3.64 -13.56 -13.42
N GLU A 294 3.81 -12.47 -14.18
CA GLU A 294 5.02 -11.65 -14.13
C GLU A 294 5.11 -10.96 -12.77
N VAL A 295 6.29 -11.02 -12.14
CA VAL A 295 6.61 -10.45 -10.84
C VAL A 295 7.41 -9.17 -11.07
N TYR A 296 6.94 -8.06 -10.51
CA TYR A 296 7.65 -6.80 -10.48
C TYR A 296 8.50 -6.70 -9.19
N ASP A 297 9.56 -5.91 -9.24
CA ASP A 297 10.50 -5.81 -8.12
C ASP A 297 9.81 -5.28 -6.85
N GLY A 298 10.04 -5.97 -5.74
CA GLY A 298 9.42 -5.69 -4.46
C GLY A 298 8.03 -6.30 -4.25
N GLU A 299 7.35 -6.84 -5.27
CA GLU A 299 5.99 -7.37 -5.11
C GLU A 299 5.92 -8.48 -4.05
N THR A 300 4.92 -8.37 -3.17
CA THR A 300 4.64 -9.38 -2.16
C THR A 300 3.61 -10.41 -2.63
N VAL A 301 3.48 -11.54 -1.93
CA VAL A 301 2.42 -12.53 -2.21
C VAL A 301 1.02 -11.89 -2.14
N PHE A 302 0.85 -10.88 -1.28
CA PHE A 302 -0.38 -10.09 -1.21
C PHE A 302 -0.59 -9.21 -2.44
N ASP A 303 0.45 -8.62 -3.02
CA ASP A 303 0.34 -7.81 -4.23
C ASP A 303 0.00 -8.67 -5.45
N ILE A 304 0.63 -9.83 -5.59
CA ILE A 304 0.24 -10.85 -6.58
C ILE A 304 -1.24 -11.23 -6.40
N LEU A 305 -1.69 -11.52 -5.17
CA LEU A 305 -3.10 -11.87 -4.90
C LEU A 305 -4.04 -10.73 -5.30
N LYS A 306 -3.80 -9.49 -4.84
CA LYS A 306 -4.62 -8.30 -5.19
C LYS A 306 -4.71 -8.13 -6.71
N ARG A 307 -3.56 -8.09 -7.39
CA ARG A 307 -3.48 -7.84 -8.83
C ARG A 307 -4.20 -8.92 -9.62
N VAL A 308 -4.00 -10.18 -9.26
CA VAL A 308 -4.59 -11.33 -9.96
C VAL A 308 -6.09 -11.45 -9.72
N THR A 309 -6.57 -11.30 -8.48
CA THR A 309 -8.02 -11.34 -8.18
C THR A 309 -8.76 -10.20 -8.86
N ARG A 310 -8.22 -8.97 -8.79
CA ARG A 310 -8.73 -7.79 -9.54
C ARG A 310 -8.84 -8.08 -11.04
N ASN A 311 -7.77 -8.56 -11.67
CA ASN A 311 -7.73 -8.82 -13.11
C ASN A 311 -8.69 -9.94 -13.54
N LYS A 312 -8.98 -10.90 -12.66
CA LYS A 312 -9.92 -12.01 -12.90
C LYS A 312 -11.35 -11.72 -12.45
N ARG A 313 -11.62 -10.55 -11.86
CA ARG A 313 -12.90 -10.17 -11.23
C ARG A 313 -13.35 -11.11 -10.11
N ILE A 314 -12.39 -11.68 -9.39
CA ILE A 314 -12.61 -12.47 -8.17
C ILE A 314 -12.72 -11.48 -7.01
N GLN A 315 -13.80 -11.55 -6.23
CA GLN A 315 -13.94 -10.71 -5.04
C GLN A 315 -12.84 -11.05 -4.03
N LEU A 316 -12.29 -10.03 -3.39
CA LEU A 316 -11.26 -10.13 -2.36
C LEU A 316 -11.60 -9.11 -1.26
N GLU A 317 -11.68 -9.56 -0.01
CA GLU A 317 -11.79 -8.72 1.17
C GLU A 317 -10.68 -9.05 2.16
N PHE A 318 -10.10 -8.00 2.73
CA PHE A 318 -8.96 -8.06 3.64
C PHE A 318 -9.01 -6.85 4.58
N ARG A 319 -8.42 -7.02 5.76
CA ARG A 319 -8.23 -5.95 6.75
C ARG A 319 -6.75 -5.74 7.03
N ASN A 320 -6.38 -4.49 7.32
CA ASN A 320 -5.07 -4.18 7.86
C ASN A 320 -5.07 -4.48 9.37
N ASP A 321 -4.23 -5.41 9.80
CA ASP A 321 -4.12 -5.84 11.20
C ASP A 321 -2.70 -5.54 11.72
N LYS A 322 -2.58 -4.50 12.56
CA LYS A 322 -1.32 -4.08 13.17
C LYS A 322 -0.76 -5.10 14.18
N GLY A 323 -1.54 -6.12 14.56
CA GLY A 323 -1.10 -7.23 15.42
C GLY A 323 -0.53 -8.43 14.66
N TYR A 324 -0.63 -8.47 13.33
CA TYR A 324 -0.18 -9.58 12.50
C TYR A 324 1.12 -9.23 11.76
N THR A 325 2.13 -10.11 11.82
CA THR A 325 3.38 -9.91 11.06
C THR A 325 3.05 -9.90 9.58
N GLY A 326 3.41 -8.84 8.84
CA GLY A 326 2.96 -8.65 7.46
C GLY A 326 1.58 -8.01 7.31
N GLY A 327 1.01 -7.44 8.38
CA GLY A 327 0.07 -6.31 8.35
C GLY A 327 -1.31 -6.51 7.72
N VAL A 328 -1.56 -7.61 7.01
CA VAL A 328 -2.77 -7.86 6.22
C VAL A 328 -3.33 -9.24 6.53
N TYR A 329 -4.63 -9.29 6.82
CA TYR A 329 -5.39 -10.51 7.02
C TYR A 329 -6.46 -10.64 5.94
N ILE A 330 -6.52 -11.80 5.27
CA ILE A 330 -7.50 -12.07 4.19
C ILE A 330 -8.80 -12.59 4.79
N GLU A 331 -9.83 -11.76 4.74
CA GLU A 331 -11.15 -12.05 5.29
C GLU A 331 -11.98 -12.91 4.35
N GLY A 332 -11.85 -12.72 3.04
CA GLY A 332 -12.60 -13.52 2.06
C GLY A 332 -12.05 -13.45 0.64
N ILE A 333 -12.22 -14.55 -0.10
CA ILE A 333 -11.95 -14.64 -1.54
C ILE A 333 -13.17 -15.31 -2.19
N ASN A 334 -13.65 -14.75 -3.30
CA ASN A 334 -14.80 -15.26 -4.06
C ASN A 334 -16.07 -15.45 -3.21
N HIS A 335 -16.36 -14.51 -2.32
CA HIS A 335 -17.49 -14.54 -1.37
C HIS A 335 -17.47 -15.69 -0.34
N LEU A 336 -16.38 -16.46 -0.27
CA LEU A 336 -16.10 -17.41 0.80
C LEU A 336 -15.20 -16.73 1.83
N TYR A 337 -15.74 -16.46 3.01
CA TYR A 337 -15.08 -15.72 4.09
C TYR A 337 -14.53 -16.64 5.17
N GLU A 338 -13.66 -16.12 6.02
CA GLU A 338 -13.39 -16.67 7.34
C GLU A 338 -14.70 -17.03 8.07
N PHE A 339 -14.63 -18.06 8.90
CA PHE A 339 -15.74 -18.62 9.68
C PHE A 339 -16.92 -19.25 8.91
N HIS A 340 -17.03 -19.09 7.57
CA HIS A 340 -18.10 -19.69 6.76
C HIS A 340 -18.10 -21.23 6.78
N GLY A 341 -16.93 -21.88 6.88
CA GLY A 341 -16.77 -23.34 6.94
C GLY A 341 -16.64 -23.94 8.34
N GLY A 342 -16.86 -23.18 9.41
CA GLY A 342 -16.58 -23.58 10.80
C GLY A 342 -15.87 -22.48 11.60
N ASP A 343 -15.86 -22.54 12.93
CA ASP A 343 -15.16 -21.51 13.75
C ASP A 343 -13.63 -21.51 13.56
N LEU A 344 -13.10 -22.58 12.96
CA LEU A 344 -11.69 -22.80 12.64
C LEU A 344 -11.36 -22.61 11.15
N SER A 345 -12.26 -21.98 10.39
CA SER A 345 -12.17 -21.85 8.92
C SER A 345 -11.70 -20.46 8.47
N GLY A 346 -10.91 -20.43 7.40
CA GLY A 346 -10.30 -19.20 6.89
C GLY A 346 -9.36 -19.44 5.71
N TRP A 347 -8.72 -18.36 5.25
CA TRP A 347 -7.77 -18.41 4.14
C TRP A 347 -6.34 -18.58 4.63
N MET A 348 -5.62 -19.50 3.97
CA MET A 348 -4.19 -19.71 4.15
C MET A 348 -3.49 -19.59 2.80
N TYR A 349 -2.19 -19.27 2.84
CA TYR A 349 -1.33 -19.32 1.66
C TYR A 349 -0.10 -20.19 1.94
N SER A 350 0.45 -20.75 0.87
CA SER A 350 1.75 -21.42 0.87
C SER A 350 2.59 -20.92 -0.29
N VAL A 351 3.90 -20.98 -0.14
CA VAL A 351 4.90 -20.73 -1.18
C VAL A 351 5.77 -21.97 -1.30
N ASN A 352 5.86 -22.56 -2.48
CA ASN A 352 6.58 -23.80 -2.76
C ASN A 352 6.16 -24.98 -1.84
N GLY A 353 4.88 -25.02 -1.45
CA GLY A 353 4.30 -26.01 -0.54
C GLY A 353 4.58 -25.79 0.95
N TRP A 354 5.33 -24.75 1.33
CA TRP A 354 5.51 -24.33 2.71
C TRP A 354 4.48 -23.27 3.10
N PHE A 355 3.82 -23.43 4.25
CA PHE A 355 2.89 -22.45 4.83
C PHE A 355 3.64 -21.49 5.77
N PRO A 356 3.78 -20.20 5.44
CA PRO A 356 4.44 -19.25 6.33
C PRO A 356 3.57 -18.91 7.55
N ASN A 357 4.22 -18.65 8.68
CA ASN A 357 3.56 -18.24 9.93
C ASN A 357 3.38 -16.71 10.04
N TYR A 358 3.52 -15.99 8.93
CA TYR A 358 3.34 -14.54 8.80
C TYR A 358 2.54 -14.21 7.53
N GLY A 359 1.94 -13.02 7.50
CA GLY A 359 1.06 -12.56 6.44
C GLY A 359 1.72 -12.32 5.10
N ALA A 360 0.92 -12.47 4.05
CA ALA A 360 1.37 -12.46 2.65
C ALA A 360 2.01 -11.14 2.18
N ALA A 361 1.81 -10.02 2.89
CA ALA A 361 2.48 -8.74 2.58
C ALA A 361 3.87 -8.60 3.24
N ALA A 362 4.37 -9.63 3.93
CA ALA A 362 5.77 -9.73 4.38
C ALA A 362 6.59 -10.78 3.61
N TYR A 363 6.00 -11.46 2.61
CA TYR A 363 6.74 -12.34 1.71
C TYR A 363 6.95 -11.63 0.36
N THR A 364 8.16 -11.14 0.09
CA THR A 364 8.57 -10.68 -1.25
C THR A 364 8.80 -11.87 -2.17
N VAL A 365 8.15 -11.86 -3.33
CA VAL A 365 8.12 -13.00 -4.27
C VAL A 365 9.43 -13.12 -5.04
N GLN A 366 9.89 -14.36 -5.22
CA GLN A 366 11.09 -14.69 -5.98
C GLN A 366 10.73 -15.30 -7.35
N ASP A 367 11.69 -15.27 -8.28
CA ASP A 367 11.53 -15.93 -9.57
C ASP A 367 11.39 -17.45 -9.41
N GLY A 368 10.38 -18.02 -10.04
CA GLY A 368 10.03 -19.44 -9.97
C GLY A 368 9.05 -19.84 -8.85
N ASP A 369 8.67 -18.93 -7.95
CA ASP A 369 7.82 -19.28 -6.79
C ASP A 369 6.44 -19.86 -7.16
N GLU A 370 6.01 -20.89 -6.43
CA GLU A 370 4.67 -21.47 -6.53
C GLU A 370 3.78 -21.04 -5.35
N ILE A 371 2.89 -20.08 -5.60
CA ILE A 371 1.94 -19.54 -4.62
C ILE A 371 0.63 -20.33 -4.70
N LEU A 372 0.16 -20.88 -3.58
CA LEU A 372 -1.17 -21.47 -3.47
C LEU A 372 -1.94 -20.81 -2.33
N TRP A 373 -3.11 -20.26 -2.63
CA TRP A 373 -4.11 -19.87 -1.64
C TRP A 373 -5.15 -20.98 -1.48
N CYS A 374 -5.41 -21.40 -0.25
CA CYS A 374 -6.37 -22.47 0.06
C CYS A 374 -7.26 -22.12 1.25
N TYR A 375 -8.53 -22.49 1.17
CA TYR A 375 -9.45 -22.39 2.28
C TYR A 375 -9.35 -23.61 3.20
N THR A 376 -9.16 -23.40 4.50
CA THR A 376 -9.17 -24.46 5.54
C THR A 376 -10.50 -24.44 6.31
N CYS A 377 -10.90 -25.60 6.86
CA CYS A 377 -11.96 -25.71 7.87
C CYS A 377 -11.46 -26.17 9.25
N ASP A 378 -10.16 -26.45 9.43
CA ASP A 378 -9.56 -26.99 10.67
C ASP A 378 -8.14 -26.42 10.90
N LEU A 379 -8.00 -25.08 10.93
CA LEU A 379 -6.73 -24.37 11.19
C LEU A 379 -5.52 -24.94 10.42
N GLY A 380 -5.69 -25.24 9.14
CA GLY A 380 -4.63 -25.73 8.26
C GLY A 380 -4.50 -27.25 8.16
N LYS A 381 -4.97 -28.03 9.15
CA LYS A 381 -4.76 -29.49 9.19
C LYS A 381 -5.36 -30.21 7.99
N ASP A 382 -6.48 -29.71 7.47
CA ASP A 382 -7.18 -30.27 6.31
C ASP A 382 -6.62 -29.81 4.95
N VAL A 383 -5.61 -28.93 4.94
CA VAL A 383 -4.88 -28.46 3.75
C VAL A 383 -3.36 -28.71 3.82
N GLY A 384 -2.87 -29.38 4.87
CA GLY A 384 -1.44 -29.67 5.07
C GLY A 384 -0.64 -28.55 5.76
N GLY A 385 -1.31 -27.52 6.28
CA GLY A 385 -0.71 -26.51 7.13
C GLY A 385 -0.60 -27.00 8.58
N TYR A 386 0.59 -26.88 9.17
CA TYR A 386 0.85 -27.24 10.55
C TYR A 386 1.07 -25.99 11.40
N PHE A 387 0.24 -25.81 12.43
CA PHE A 387 0.57 -24.98 13.60
C PHE A 387 0.88 -25.96 14.75
N GLU A 388 2.10 -25.90 15.28
CA GLU A 388 2.48 -26.48 16.58
C GLU A 388 2.47 -25.39 17.67
#